data_AF-Q6ED48-F1
#
_entry.id   AF-Q6ED48-F1
#
_cell.length_a   1.000
_cell.length_b   1.000
_cell.length_c   1.000
_cell.angle_alpha   90.00
_cell.angle_beta   90.00
_cell.angle_gamma   90.00
#
_symmetry.space_group_name_H-M   'P 1'
#
loop_
_entity.id
_entity.type
_entity.pdbx_description
1 polymer ?
#
loop_
_entity_poly.entity_id
_entity_poly.type
_entity_poly.pdbx_seq_one_letter_code
_entity_poly.pdbx_strand_id
1 'polypeptide(L)'
;MASFNMTNKEHLKNMMLPMFDNYPLLTSKRFDYMKFKESMLESYKTNTQNMENIINIKNKMKPENYISDAWLNMNKTPASAGDPSVYGWSIQEYEMMSRSWMMGFIEMKDCFNYVNMNKFMIIHNFNITQKVDKIMLDNMKNKFKMTTTSCPHPYSSSVKLKENNIYSLNITNNKNMKYIIDYLTFDDYSSLFKGIQSYKFNLWRRSYFKYKGNYKKLNKIRDRIRYLV
;
A
#
# COMPACT_ATOMS: atom_id res chain seq x y z
N MET A 1 -11.44 9.02 -19.37
CA MET A 1 -11.29 8.41 -18.03
C MET A 1 -12.34 7.32 -17.92
N ALA A 2 -11.92 6.06 -17.76
CA ALA A 2 -12.86 4.93 -17.65
C ALA A 2 -13.34 4.81 -16.18
N SER A 3 -14.62 4.47 -15.98
CA SER A 3 -15.20 4.26 -14.65
C SER A 3 -15.91 2.90 -14.59
N PHE A 4 -15.85 2.27 -13.42
CA PHE A 4 -16.60 1.07 -13.09
C PHE A 4 -17.47 1.36 -11.88
N ASN A 5 -18.78 1.35 -12.07
CA ASN A 5 -19.75 1.71 -11.04
C ASN A 5 -20.61 0.49 -10.68
N MET A 6 -20.67 0.15 -9.40
CA MET A 6 -21.52 -0.92 -8.88
C MET A 6 -22.60 -0.31 -7.98
N THR A 7 -23.87 -0.44 -8.38
CA THR A 7 -25.02 0.17 -7.68
C THR A 7 -26.09 -0.85 -7.28
N ASN A 8 -26.04 -2.07 -7.83
CA ASN A 8 -26.97 -3.12 -7.48
C ASN A 8 -26.78 -3.53 -6.00
N LYS A 9 -27.84 -3.34 -5.20
CA LYS A 9 -27.82 -3.56 -3.75
C LYS A 9 -27.48 -5.00 -3.36
N GLU A 10 -27.97 -5.98 -4.11
CA GLU A 10 -27.71 -7.40 -3.86
C GLU A 10 -26.25 -7.76 -4.20
N HIS A 11 -25.70 -7.26 -5.30
CA HIS A 11 -24.28 -7.46 -5.61
C HIS A 11 -23.38 -6.81 -4.56
N LEU A 12 -23.72 -5.59 -4.12
CA LEU A 12 -22.99 -4.91 -3.05
C LEU A 12 -23.02 -5.73 -1.75
N LYS A 13 -24.19 -6.24 -1.36
CA LYS A 13 -24.36 -7.03 -0.12
C LYS A 13 -23.69 -8.40 -0.20
N ASN A 14 -23.89 -9.13 -1.29
CA ASN A 14 -23.53 -10.55 -1.39
C ASN A 14 -22.13 -10.78 -1.97
N MET A 15 -21.55 -9.78 -2.65
CA MET A 15 -20.20 -9.88 -3.22
C MET A 15 -19.23 -8.86 -2.61
N MET A 16 -19.59 -7.57 -2.63
CA MET A 16 -18.65 -6.51 -2.21
C MET A 16 -18.38 -6.52 -0.71
N LEU A 17 -19.41 -6.62 0.14
CA LEU A 17 -19.23 -6.64 1.59
C LEU A 17 -18.40 -7.86 2.05
N PRO A 18 -18.71 -9.12 1.64
CA PRO A 18 -17.91 -10.28 2.04
C PRO A 18 -16.44 -10.17 1.62
N MET A 19 -16.17 -9.59 0.44
CA MET A 19 -14.79 -9.38 -0.03
C MET A 19 -14.00 -8.46 0.92
N PHE A 20 -14.58 -7.32 1.32
CA PHE A 20 -13.90 -6.37 2.23
C PHE A 20 -14.00 -6.74 3.71
N ASP A 21 -14.86 -7.70 4.06
CA ASP A 21 -14.89 -8.31 5.39
C ASP A 21 -13.76 -9.34 5.54
N ASN A 22 -13.55 -10.18 4.52
CA ASN A 22 -12.46 -11.17 4.50
C ASN A 22 -11.09 -10.56 4.22
N TYR A 23 -11.03 -9.50 3.42
CA TYR A 23 -9.81 -8.76 3.07
C TYR A 23 -9.96 -7.28 3.43
N PRO A 24 -9.82 -6.93 4.72
CA PRO A 24 -10.10 -5.58 5.19
C PRO A 24 -9.16 -4.53 4.60
N LEU A 25 -9.72 -3.34 4.38
CA LEU A 25 -8.94 -2.18 3.95
C LEU A 25 -7.98 -1.75 5.07
N LEU A 26 -6.68 -1.64 4.77
CA LEU A 26 -5.64 -1.29 5.74
C LEU A 26 -5.37 0.22 5.87
N THR A 27 -6.16 1.06 5.21
CA THR A 27 -5.98 2.52 5.21
C THR A 27 -7.18 3.19 5.87
N SER A 28 -7.12 4.51 6.06
CA SER A 28 -8.23 5.32 6.55
C SER A 28 -9.51 5.21 5.71
N LYS A 29 -9.44 4.67 4.48
CA LYS A 29 -10.60 4.30 3.66
C LYS A 29 -11.47 3.19 4.29
N ARG A 30 -10.93 2.45 5.26
CA ARG A 30 -11.69 1.52 6.10
C ARG A 30 -12.84 2.22 6.83
N PHE A 31 -12.65 3.44 7.32
CA PHE A 31 -13.70 4.21 7.96
C PHE A 31 -14.88 4.44 7.01
N ASP A 32 -14.59 4.83 5.77
CA ASP A 32 -15.62 5.07 4.75
C ASP A 32 -16.34 3.77 4.38
N TYR A 33 -15.61 2.66 4.28
CA TYR A 33 -16.20 1.33 4.08
C TYR A 33 -17.14 0.94 5.24
N MET A 34 -16.73 1.17 6.49
CA MET A 34 -17.56 0.84 7.65
C MET A 34 -18.84 1.68 7.68
N LYS A 35 -18.75 2.99 7.38
CA LYS A 35 -19.94 3.84 7.22
C LYS A 35 -20.86 3.35 6.11
N PHE A 36 -20.28 2.99 4.97
CA PHE A 36 -21.03 2.44 3.83
C PHE A 36 -21.73 1.13 4.21
N LYS A 37 -21.02 0.19 4.84
CA LYS A 37 -21.55 -1.09 5.30
C LYS A 37 -22.70 -0.90 6.29
N GLU A 38 -22.49 -0.07 7.31
CA GLU A 38 -23.50 0.22 8.34
C GLU A 38 -24.76 0.84 7.71
N SER A 39 -24.59 1.83 6.82
CA SER A 39 -25.70 2.45 6.09
C SER A 39 -26.44 1.45 5.19
N MET A 40 -25.70 0.56 4.52
CA MET A 40 -26.27 -0.46 3.65
C MET A 40 -27.12 -1.45 4.44
N LEU A 41 -26.64 -1.93 5.58
CA LEU A 41 -27.37 -2.82 6.48
C LEU A 41 -28.61 -2.15 7.07
N GLU A 42 -28.50 -0.88 7.45
CA GLU A 42 -29.64 -0.08 7.93
C GLU A 42 -30.72 0.07 6.85
N SER A 43 -30.32 0.23 5.58
CA SER A 43 -31.26 0.38 4.46
C SER A 43 -32.12 -0.86 4.16
N TYR A 44 -31.76 -2.02 4.69
CA TYR A 44 -32.55 -3.26 4.57
C TYR A 44 -33.56 -3.44 5.71
N LYS A 45 -33.46 -2.65 6.79
CA LYS A 45 -34.44 -2.69 7.87
C LYS A 45 -35.76 -2.12 7.35
N THR A 46 -36.88 -2.43 8.02
CA THR A 46 -38.22 -1.93 7.67
C THR A 46 -38.77 -0.89 8.64
N ASN A 47 -37.99 -0.49 9.67
CA ASN A 47 -38.43 0.46 10.68
C ASN A 47 -38.52 1.91 10.14
N THR A 48 -39.41 2.71 10.72
CA THR A 48 -39.63 4.12 10.38
C THR A 48 -38.40 5.00 10.59
N GLN A 49 -37.52 4.61 11.51
CA GLN A 49 -36.32 5.38 11.90
C GLN A 49 -35.11 5.23 10.95
N ASN A 50 -35.18 4.36 9.94
CA ASN A 50 -34.00 3.99 9.15
C ASN A 50 -33.35 5.18 8.42
N MET A 51 -34.15 6.14 7.92
CA MET A 51 -33.58 7.31 7.23
C MET A 51 -32.77 8.19 8.18
N GLU A 52 -33.28 8.45 9.39
CA GLU A 52 -32.56 9.23 10.40
C GLU A 52 -31.26 8.53 10.82
N ASN A 53 -31.31 7.20 10.99
CA ASN A 53 -30.12 6.40 11.29
C ASN A 53 -29.07 6.51 10.18
N ILE A 54 -29.46 6.38 8.89
CA ILE A 54 -28.54 6.52 7.76
C ILE A 54 -27.92 7.92 7.70
N ILE A 55 -28.72 8.98 7.95
CA ILE A 55 -28.22 10.36 8.01
C ILE A 55 -27.18 10.51 9.12
N ASN A 56 -27.47 9.98 10.31
CA ASN A 56 -26.55 10.00 11.45
C ASN A 56 -25.24 9.28 11.13
N ILE A 57 -25.30 8.11 10.49
CA ILE A 57 -24.10 7.36 10.06
C ILE A 57 -23.29 8.16 9.04
N LYS A 58 -23.94 8.73 8.02
CA LYS A 58 -23.28 9.54 6.98
C LYS A 58 -22.50 10.71 7.59
N ASN A 59 -23.09 11.36 8.59
CA ASN A 59 -22.53 12.53 9.26
C ASN A 59 -21.39 12.20 10.25
N LYS A 60 -21.13 10.92 10.56
CA LYS A 60 -19.98 10.52 11.38
C LYS A 60 -18.67 11.04 10.74
N MET A 61 -17.96 11.87 11.50
CA MET A 61 -16.66 12.39 11.11
C MET A 61 -15.56 11.36 11.39
N LYS A 62 -14.58 11.28 10.48
CA LYS A 62 -13.40 10.44 10.68
C LYS A 62 -12.51 11.09 11.76
N PRO A 63 -12.12 10.37 12.82
CA PRO A 63 -11.17 10.89 13.80
C PRO A 63 -9.85 11.31 13.12
N GLU A 64 -9.20 12.38 13.61
CA GLU A 64 -7.94 12.87 13.02
C GLU A 64 -6.84 11.82 13.02
N ASN A 65 -6.73 11.07 14.13
CA ASN A 65 -5.77 9.99 14.31
C ASN A 65 -6.38 8.60 14.03
N TYR A 66 -7.35 8.53 13.11
CA TYR A 66 -7.99 7.25 12.78
C TYR A 66 -6.98 6.24 12.25
N ILE A 67 -6.93 5.09 12.91
CA ILE A 67 -6.23 3.88 12.45
C ILE A 67 -7.30 2.85 12.13
N SER A 68 -7.14 2.16 10.99
CA SER A 68 -8.03 1.07 10.62
C SER A 68 -8.08 0.01 11.72
N ASP A 69 -9.28 -0.43 12.07
CA ASP A 69 -9.56 -1.53 13.00
C ASP A 69 -8.90 -2.85 12.57
N ALA A 70 -8.59 -3.00 11.28
CA ALA A 70 -7.81 -4.11 10.76
C ALA A 70 -6.42 -4.21 11.45
N TRP A 71 -5.84 -3.08 11.86
CA TRP A 71 -4.59 -3.08 12.63
C TRP A 71 -4.78 -3.42 14.12
N LEU A 72 -5.99 -3.26 14.68
CA LEU A 72 -6.24 -3.41 16.12
C LEU A 72 -6.56 -4.85 16.54
N ASN A 73 -7.09 -5.67 15.63
CA ASN A 73 -7.30 -7.10 15.88
C ASN A 73 -5.98 -7.87 16.09
N MET A 74 -4.82 -7.20 16.02
CA MET A 74 -3.47 -7.71 16.26
C MET A 74 -3.09 -7.76 17.76
N ASN A 75 -3.74 -6.97 18.64
CA ASN A 75 -3.38 -6.89 20.07
C ASN A 75 -4.13 -7.89 20.97
N LYS A 76 -4.89 -8.83 20.40
CA LYS A 76 -5.76 -9.78 21.13
C LYS A 76 -5.24 -11.23 21.17
N THR A 77 -3.94 -11.45 21.02
CA THR A 77 -3.32 -12.64 21.61
C THR A 77 -2.78 -12.23 22.99
N PRO A 78 -3.24 -12.82 24.11
CA PRO A 78 -2.55 -12.62 25.37
C PRO A 78 -1.13 -13.09 25.17
N ALA A 79 -0.16 -12.21 25.40
CA ALA A 79 1.21 -12.64 25.63
C ALA A 79 1.13 -13.67 26.76
N SER A 80 1.36 -14.95 26.44
CA SER A 80 1.80 -15.91 27.45
C SER A 80 3.02 -15.26 28.10
N ALA A 81 2.84 -14.90 29.37
CA ALA A 81 3.79 -14.11 30.14
C ALA A 81 5.21 -14.68 30.03
N GLY A 82 6.17 -13.84 29.66
CA GLY A 82 7.57 -14.18 29.88
C GLY A 82 8.62 -13.64 28.92
N ASP A 83 8.41 -12.56 28.16
CA ASP A 83 9.55 -11.73 27.72
C ASP A 83 9.09 -10.36 27.16
N PRO A 84 9.32 -9.24 27.86
CA PRO A 84 9.04 -7.90 27.33
C PRO A 84 10.08 -7.39 26.34
N SER A 85 11.16 -8.14 26.05
CA SER A 85 12.35 -7.60 25.36
C SER A 85 12.45 -7.88 23.85
N VAL A 86 11.46 -8.52 23.24
CA VAL A 86 11.41 -8.66 21.77
C VAL A 86 10.36 -7.70 21.22
N TYR A 87 10.78 -6.54 20.72
CA TYR A 87 9.98 -5.70 19.79
C TYR A 87 9.83 -6.43 18.45
N GLY A 88 9.26 -7.62 18.49
CA GLY A 88 8.96 -8.47 17.34
C GLY A 88 7.47 -8.36 17.08
N TRP A 89 7.13 -7.73 15.97
CA TRP A 89 5.79 -7.82 15.40
C TRP A 89 5.39 -9.30 15.34
N SER A 90 4.19 -9.63 15.83
CA SER A 90 3.72 -11.02 15.84
C SER A 90 3.59 -11.54 14.40
N ILE A 91 3.74 -12.85 14.20
CA ILE A 91 3.66 -13.51 12.87
C ILE A 91 2.38 -13.11 12.11
N GLN A 92 1.29 -12.78 12.82
CA GLN A 92 0.01 -12.35 12.26
C GLN A 92 0.08 -10.94 11.61
N GLU A 93 0.90 -10.03 12.12
CA GLU A 93 1.09 -8.68 11.57
C GLU A 93 1.85 -8.72 10.23
N TYR A 94 2.72 -9.73 10.07
CA TYR A 94 3.44 -10.01 8.83
C TYR A 94 2.53 -10.58 7.73
N GLU A 95 1.38 -11.18 8.05
CA GLU A 95 0.49 -11.78 7.04
C GLU A 95 -0.58 -10.82 6.49
N MET A 96 -0.98 -9.79 7.27
CA MET A 96 -2.08 -8.90 6.86
C MET A 96 -1.79 -8.09 5.59
N MET A 97 -0.56 -7.56 5.47
CA MET A 97 -0.10 -6.94 4.23
C MET A 97 0.50 -8.00 3.32
N SER A 98 -0.35 -8.85 2.76
CA SER A 98 0.06 -9.92 1.83
C SER A 98 0.76 -9.36 0.59
N ARG A 99 1.53 -10.19 -0.12
CA ARG A 99 2.16 -9.79 -1.39
C ARG A 99 1.12 -9.30 -2.39
N SER A 100 -0.02 -9.97 -2.47
CA SER A 100 -1.16 -9.58 -3.33
C SER A 100 -1.71 -8.20 -2.96
N TRP A 101 -1.88 -7.92 -1.66
CA TRP A 101 -2.32 -6.60 -1.20
C TRP A 101 -1.30 -5.51 -1.56
N MET A 102 -0.01 -5.75 -1.32
CA MET A 102 1.06 -4.79 -1.66
C MET A 102 1.08 -4.47 -3.14
N MET A 103 1.01 -5.51 -3.98
CA MET A 103 0.97 -5.34 -5.43
C MET A 103 -0.27 -4.57 -5.87
N GLY A 104 -1.46 -4.91 -5.35
CA GLY A 104 -2.69 -4.17 -5.65
C GLY A 104 -2.65 -2.71 -5.19
N PHE A 105 -1.98 -2.42 -4.07
CA PHE A 105 -1.79 -1.04 -3.62
C PHE A 105 -0.81 -0.28 -4.52
N ILE A 106 0.31 -0.89 -4.89
CA ILE A 106 1.33 -0.29 -5.77
C ILE A 106 0.79 -0.11 -7.20
N GLU A 107 -0.11 -0.98 -7.67
CA GLU A 107 -0.81 -0.88 -8.96
C GLU A 107 -1.43 0.52 -9.15
N MET A 108 -2.06 1.02 -8.09
CA MET A 108 -2.80 2.29 -8.10
C MET A 108 -1.91 3.52 -7.83
N LYS A 109 -0.60 3.32 -7.67
CA LYS A 109 0.34 4.37 -7.27
C LYS A 109 1.48 4.47 -8.28
N ASP A 110 1.92 5.70 -8.55
CA ASP A 110 3.06 5.92 -9.43
C ASP A 110 4.39 5.72 -8.68
N CYS A 111 4.77 4.45 -8.47
CA CYS A 111 5.88 4.09 -7.59
C CYS A 111 7.22 3.90 -8.29
N PHE A 112 7.22 3.54 -9.58
CA PHE A 112 8.42 3.20 -10.32
C PHE A 112 8.91 4.40 -11.13
N ASN A 113 9.95 5.07 -10.65
CA ASN A 113 10.47 6.25 -11.34
C ASN A 113 12.00 6.32 -11.27
N TYR A 114 12.54 7.42 -11.78
CA TYR A 114 13.96 7.71 -11.77
C TYR A 114 14.17 9.13 -11.24
N VAL A 115 15.23 9.31 -10.46
CA VAL A 115 15.61 10.60 -9.89
C VAL A 115 17.02 10.96 -10.30
N ASN A 116 17.26 12.26 -10.48
CA ASN A 116 18.61 12.78 -10.65
C ASN A 116 19.27 12.84 -9.27
N MET A 117 20.35 12.09 -9.07
CA MET A 117 21.16 12.18 -7.87
C MET A 117 22.11 13.40 -7.92
N ASN A 118 22.53 13.76 -9.12
CA ASN A 118 23.21 15.03 -9.42
C ASN A 118 22.92 15.43 -10.88
N LYS A 119 23.56 16.49 -11.38
CA LYS A 119 23.35 17.00 -12.75
C LYS A 119 23.62 15.96 -13.86
N PHE A 120 24.45 14.95 -13.59
CA PHE A 120 24.91 13.97 -14.57
C PHE A 120 24.39 12.55 -14.32
N MET A 121 23.94 12.27 -13.10
CA MET A 121 23.63 10.92 -12.64
C MET A 121 22.15 10.76 -12.36
N ILE A 122 21.53 9.83 -13.10
CA ILE A 122 20.16 9.37 -12.91
C ILE A 122 20.18 7.96 -12.33
N ILE A 123 19.34 7.73 -11.32
CA ILE A 123 19.22 6.45 -10.63
C ILE A 123 17.76 6.02 -10.53
N HIS A 124 17.55 4.73 -10.35
CA HIS A 124 16.25 4.15 -10.03
C HIS A 124 15.76 4.65 -8.68
N ASN A 125 14.47 4.90 -8.61
CA ASN A 125 13.79 5.30 -7.38
C ASN A 125 12.45 4.57 -7.28
N PHE A 126 12.23 3.97 -6.12
CA PHE A 126 10.93 3.45 -5.73
C PHE A 126 10.33 4.39 -4.69
N ASN A 127 9.20 5.01 -5.00
CA ASN A 127 8.59 6.02 -4.14
C ASN A 127 7.09 5.80 -3.94
N ILE A 128 6.65 5.72 -2.68
CA ILE A 128 5.23 5.65 -2.32
C ILE A 128 4.87 6.88 -1.52
N THR A 129 3.73 7.51 -1.84
CA THR A 129 3.16 8.61 -1.06
C THR A 129 1.75 8.27 -0.59
N GLN A 130 1.45 8.63 0.66
CA GLN A 130 0.15 8.41 1.27
C GLN A 130 -0.19 9.52 2.27
N LYS A 131 -1.43 10.00 2.22
CA LYS A 131 -1.95 10.99 3.18
C LYS A 131 -2.45 10.29 4.44
N VAL A 132 -2.09 10.79 5.62
CA VAL A 132 -2.53 10.34 6.97
C VAL A 132 -2.06 8.93 7.39
N ASP A 133 -2.08 7.93 6.51
CA ASP A 133 -1.82 6.51 6.87
C ASP A 133 -0.32 6.16 7.03
N LYS A 134 0.39 6.81 7.97
CA LYS A 134 1.82 6.57 8.23
C LYS A 134 2.10 5.11 8.59
N ILE A 135 1.26 4.50 9.42
CA ILE A 135 1.38 3.10 9.88
C ILE A 135 1.50 2.11 8.72
N MET A 136 0.78 2.36 7.62
CA MET A 136 0.84 1.51 6.44
C MET A 136 2.20 1.62 5.73
N LEU A 137 2.75 2.84 5.59
CA LEU A 137 4.07 3.03 5.00
C LEU A 137 5.20 2.47 5.86
N ASP A 138 5.09 2.59 7.19
CA ASP A 138 6.04 1.99 8.12
C ASP A 138 6.05 0.46 8.00
N ASN A 139 4.88 -0.17 7.88
CA ASN A 139 4.75 -1.61 7.63
C ASN A 139 5.30 -2.03 6.26
N MET A 140 5.01 -1.27 5.19
CA MET A 140 5.60 -1.51 3.87
C MET A 140 7.14 -1.46 3.92
N LYS A 141 7.68 -0.43 4.58
CA LYS A 141 9.11 -0.27 4.77
C LYS A 141 9.71 -1.47 5.51
N ASN A 142 9.05 -1.97 6.54
CA ASN A 142 9.52 -3.16 7.27
C ASN A 142 9.49 -4.41 6.38
N LYS A 143 8.41 -4.62 5.61
CA LYS A 143 8.31 -5.74 4.66
C LYS A 143 9.38 -5.72 3.58
N PHE A 144 9.71 -4.55 3.03
CA PHE A 144 10.81 -4.42 2.07
C PHE A 144 12.21 -4.62 2.68
N LYS A 145 12.33 -4.72 4.01
CA LYS A 145 13.61 -4.91 4.75
C LYS A 145 13.82 -6.32 5.30
N MET A 146 12.82 -7.19 5.27
CA MET A 146 12.90 -8.50 5.92
C MET A 146 13.42 -9.60 4.98
N THR A 147 14.75 -9.62 4.77
CA THR A 147 15.59 -10.84 4.72
C THR A 147 17.06 -10.43 4.91
N THR A 148 17.46 -10.12 6.13
CA THR A 148 18.76 -10.53 6.66
C THR A 148 18.61 -10.61 8.17
N THR A 149 18.70 -11.83 8.70
CA THR A 149 19.06 -12.11 10.08
C THR A 149 20.25 -11.24 10.52
N SER A 150 20.21 -10.84 11.80
CA SER A 150 21.36 -10.35 12.57
C SER A 150 22.12 -9.13 12.02
N CYS A 151 21.44 -8.02 11.67
CA CYS A 151 22.05 -6.68 11.72
C CYS A 151 20.99 -5.57 11.49
N PRO A 152 20.52 -4.86 12.53
CA PRO A 152 19.71 -3.65 12.36
C PRO A 152 20.64 -2.50 11.95
N HIS A 153 21.04 -2.43 10.67
CA HIS A 153 21.79 -1.28 10.19
C HIS A 153 20.82 -0.17 9.71
N PRO A 154 20.83 1.04 10.30
CA PRO A 154 19.95 2.13 9.93
C PRO A 154 20.44 2.82 8.65
N TYR A 155 20.30 2.19 7.48
CA TYR A 155 20.52 2.89 6.21
C TYR A 155 19.21 3.21 5.48
N SER A 156 18.83 4.48 5.61
CA SER A 156 18.22 5.38 4.63
C SER A 156 16.94 4.93 3.91
N SER A 157 15.93 4.58 4.69
CA SER A 157 14.55 4.73 4.25
C SER A 157 13.78 5.23 5.46
N SER A 158 13.59 6.55 5.56
CA SER A 158 12.66 7.14 6.52
C SER A 158 11.35 7.40 5.82
N VAL A 159 10.24 7.06 6.48
CA VAL A 159 8.95 7.60 6.09
C VAL A 159 9.01 9.07 6.48
N LYS A 160 9.11 9.95 5.48
CA LYS A 160 9.24 11.39 5.69
C LYS A 160 7.87 12.02 5.64
N LEU A 161 7.56 12.85 6.65
CA LEU A 161 6.44 13.78 6.59
C LEU A 161 6.77 14.87 5.57
N LYS A 162 5.88 15.04 4.61
CA LYS A 162 5.77 16.21 3.73
C LYS A 162 4.65 17.10 4.26
N GLU A 163 4.48 18.26 3.62
CA GLU A 163 3.36 19.17 3.87
C GLU A 163 2.00 18.45 3.84
N ASN A 164 1.03 18.96 4.61
CA ASN A 164 -0.36 18.50 4.63
C ASN A 164 -0.57 17.03 5.04
N ASN A 165 0.20 16.53 6.01
CA ASN A 165 0.11 15.15 6.52
C ASN A 165 0.32 14.08 5.44
N ILE A 166 1.14 14.39 4.43
CA ILE A 166 1.52 13.45 3.38
C ILE A 166 2.81 12.77 3.79
N TYR A 167 2.78 11.46 3.95
CA TYR A 167 3.96 10.66 4.21
C TYR A 167 4.53 10.10 2.91
N SER A 168 5.85 9.95 2.85
CA SER A 168 6.54 9.38 1.69
C SER A 168 7.60 8.36 2.10
N LEU A 169 7.59 7.22 1.41
CA LEU A 169 8.62 6.19 1.47
C LEU A 169 9.40 6.23 0.16
N ASN A 170 10.65 6.70 0.22
CA ASN A 170 11.53 6.81 -0.94
C ASN A 170 12.74 5.88 -0.76
N ILE A 171 13.04 5.07 -1.79
CA ILE A 171 14.08 4.06 -1.78
C ILE A 171 14.90 4.18 -3.06
N THR A 172 16.19 4.50 -2.89
CA THR A 172 17.18 4.61 -3.98
C THR A 172 18.39 3.69 -3.80
N ASN A 173 18.55 3.08 -2.62
CA ASN A 173 19.67 2.19 -2.33
C ASN A 173 19.58 0.90 -3.14
N ASN A 174 20.71 0.49 -3.75
CA ASN A 174 20.80 -0.68 -4.63
C ASN A 174 20.36 -2.01 -3.99
N LYS A 175 20.72 -2.26 -2.71
CA LYS A 175 20.37 -3.49 -2.01
C LYS A 175 18.84 -3.58 -1.84
N ASN A 176 18.23 -2.52 -1.33
CA ASN A 176 16.77 -2.44 -1.17
C ASN A 176 16.04 -2.47 -2.51
N MET A 177 16.62 -1.85 -3.54
CA MET A 177 16.05 -1.86 -4.89
C MET A 177 15.96 -3.28 -5.45
N LYS A 178 17.04 -4.06 -5.29
CA LYS A 178 17.05 -5.47 -5.69
C LYS A 178 16.00 -6.27 -4.91
N TYR A 179 15.90 -6.08 -3.60
CA TYR A 179 14.86 -6.76 -2.81
C TYR A 179 13.44 -6.40 -3.25
N ILE A 180 13.15 -5.13 -3.56
CA ILE A 180 11.83 -4.73 -4.07
C ILE A 180 11.55 -5.44 -5.39
N ILE A 181 12.51 -5.46 -6.31
CA ILE A 181 12.36 -6.14 -7.59
C ILE A 181 12.09 -7.63 -7.40
N ASP A 182 12.88 -8.28 -6.55
CA ASP A 182 12.79 -9.71 -6.26
C ASP A 182 11.46 -10.03 -5.53
N TYR A 183 11.02 -9.18 -4.60
CA TYR A 183 9.72 -9.31 -3.91
C TYR A 183 8.52 -9.16 -4.87
N LEU A 184 8.64 -8.26 -5.84
CA LEU A 184 7.59 -7.95 -6.81
C LEU A 184 7.60 -8.86 -8.04
N THR A 185 8.54 -9.81 -8.11
CA THR A 185 8.72 -10.75 -9.21
C THR A 185 8.49 -12.17 -8.70
N PHE A 186 7.81 -13.01 -9.48
CA PHE A 186 7.71 -14.44 -9.21
C PHE A 186 8.87 -15.20 -9.86
N ASP A 187 9.01 -16.48 -9.51
CA ASP A 187 10.12 -17.33 -9.99
C ASP A 187 10.14 -17.49 -11.52
N ASP A 188 8.98 -17.38 -12.16
CA ASP A 188 8.82 -17.38 -13.63
C ASP A 188 9.08 -16.00 -14.27
N TYR A 189 9.63 -15.05 -13.51
CA TYR A 189 9.87 -13.66 -13.89
C TYR A 189 8.61 -12.81 -14.14
N SER A 190 7.42 -13.32 -13.86
CA SER A 190 6.17 -12.57 -13.95
C SER A 190 5.96 -11.65 -12.73
N SER A 191 4.93 -10.80 -12.78
CA SER A 191 4.43 -10.03 -11.64
C SER A 191 2.90 -9.99 -11.66
N LEU A 192 2.25 -9.70 -10.52
CA LEU A 192 0.78 -9.57 -10.50
C LEU A 192 0.30 -8.29 -11.16
N PHE A 193 1.19 -7.32 -11.42
CA PHE A 193 0.80 -6.04 -11.97
C PHE A 193 0.08 -6.19 -13.30
N LYS A 194 -0.98 -5.42 -13.49
CA LYS A 194 -1.78 -5.38 -14.71
C LYS A 194 -1.63 -4.02 -15.41
N GLY A 195 -2.28 -3.90 -16.57
CA GLY A 195 -2.36 -2.66 -17.35
C GLY A 195 -1.03 -1.92 -17.52
N ILE A 196 -1.09 -0.60 -17.38
CA ILE A 196 0.06 0.29 -17.60
C ILE A 196 1.15 0.13 -16.54
N GLN A 197 0.78 -0.23 -15.31
CA GLN A 197 1.74 -0.39 -14.23
C GLN A 197 2.63 -1.60 -14.45
N SER A 198 2.09 -2.70 -15.00
CA SER A 198 2.87 -3.86 -15.41
C SER A 198 3.96 -3.48 -16.40
N TYR A 199 3.63 -2.65 -17.40
CA TYR A 199 4.59 -2.17 -18.39
C TYR A 199 5.66 -1.26 -17.76
N LYS A 200 5.25 -0.30 -16.91
CA LYS A 200 6.18 0.57 -16.17
C LYS A 200 7.15 -0.24 -15.31
N PHE A 201 6.63 -1.16 -14.50
CA PHE A 201 7.44 -2.03 -13.66
C PHE A 201 8.44 -2.84 -14.48
N ASN A 202 7.99 -3.46 -15.58
CA ASN A 202 8.85 -4.26 -16.44
C ASN A 202 9.97 -3.43 -17.10
N LEU A 203 9.67 -2.25 -17.64
CA LEU A 203 10.69 -1.35 -18.18
C LEU A 203 11.70 -0.94 -17.11
N TRP A 204 11.19 -0.52 -15.96
CA TRP A 204 11.99 -0.07 -14.84
C TRP A 204 12.90 -1.18 -14.31
N ARG A 205 12.35 -2.38 -14.05
CA ARG A 205 13.10 -3.59 -13.66
C ARG A 205 14.17 -3.97 -14.69
N ARG A 206 13.80 -4.08 -15.97
CA ARG A 206 14.77 -4.45 -17.03
C ARG A 206 15.89 -3.44 -17.15
N SER A 207 15.59 -2.15 -17.01
CA SER A 207 16.60 -1.10 -17.05
C SER A 207 17.55 -1.15 -15.84
N TYR A 208 17.07 -1.61 -14.69
CA TYR A 208 17.89 -1.80 -13.48
C TYR A 208 18.97 -2.84 -13.69
N PHE A 209 18.66 -3.96 -14.35
CA PHE A 209 19.65 -5.00 -14.61
C PHE A 209 20.53 -4.70 -15.84
N LYS A 210 19.95 -4.13 -16.91
CA LYS A 210 20.64 -4.00 -18.20
C LYS A 210 21.37 -2.67 -18.41
N TYR A 211 20.88 -1.57 -17.83
CA TYR A 211 21.32 -0.22 -18.17
C TYR A 211 21.73 0.61 -16.95
N LYS A 212 21.91 -0.01 -15.80
CA LYS A 212 22.43 0.66 -14.60
C LYS A 212 23.81 1.27 -14.90
N GLY A 213 24.00 2.52 -14.48
CA GLY A 213 25.17 3.33 -14.82
C GLY A 213 25.15 3.96 -16.23
N ASN A 214 24.27 3.50 -17.14
CA ASN A 214 24.13 4.11 -18.47
C ASN A 214 23.10 5.25 -18.45
N TYR A 215 23.52 6.43 -17.99
CA TYR A 215 22.62 7.56 -17.74
C TYR A 215 21.88 8.06 -18.99
N LYS A 216 22.52 8.01 -20.18
CA LYS A 216 21.86 8.38 -21.44
C LYS A 216 20.68 7.45 -21.76
N LYS A 217 20.87 6.13 -21.60
CA LYS A 217 19.78 5.15 -21.79
C LYS A 217 18.71 5.29 -20.71
N LEU A 218 19.11 5.47 -19.43
CA LEU A 218 18.16 5.63 -18.33
C LEU A 218 17.29 6.88 -18.48
N ASN A 219 17.85 8.01 -18.92
CA ASN A 219 17.08 9.22 -19.25
C ASN A 219 16.04 8.93 -20.33
N LYS A 220 16.45 8.30 -21.44
CA LYS A 220 15.55 7.94 -22.55
C LYS A 220 14.41 7.01 -22.10
N ILE A 221 14.67 6.10 -21.16
CA ILE A 221 13.66 5.22 -20.57
C ILE A 221 12.75 5.98 -19.60
N ARG A 222 13.29 6.86 -18.75
CA ARG A 222 12.50 7.72 -17.87
C ARG A 222 11.49 8.54 -18.66
N ASP A 223 11.94 9.15 -19.75
CA ASP A 223 11.08 10.01 -20.56
C ASP A 223 9.93 9.19 -21.18
N ARG A 224 10.24 7.97 -21.67
CA ARG A 224 9.20 7.02 -22.10
C ARG A 224 8.21 6.66 -21.01
N ILE A 225 8.66 6.40 -19.78
CA ILE A 225 7.76 6.09 -18.65
C ILE A 225 6.86 7.29 -18.31
N ARG A 226 7.38 8.52 -18.41
CA ARG A 226 6.62 9.74 -18.14
C ARG A 226 5.52 10.02 -19.17
N TYR A 227 5.71 9.61 -20.43
CA TYR A 227 4.67 9.70 -21.47
C TYR A 227 3.48 8.76 -21.26
N LEU A 228 3.54 7.83 -20.31
CA LEU A 228 2.48 6.85 -20.04
C LEU A 228 1.46 7.32 -19.00
N VAL A 229 1.66 8.49 -18.41
CA VAL A 229 0.79 9.13 -17.41
C VAL A 229 -0.05 10.18 -18.09
#